data_AF-A0A349AZU6-F1
#
_entry.id   AF-A0A349AZU6-F1
#
_cell.length_a   1.000
_cell.length_b   1.000
_cell.length_c   1.000
_cell.angle_alpha   90.00
_cell.angle_beta   90.00
_cell.angle_gamma   90.00
#
_symmetry.space_group_name_H-M   'P 1'
#
loop_
_entity.id
_entity.type
_entity.pdbx_description
1 polymer ?
#
loop_
_entity_poly.entity_id
_entity_poly.type
_entity_poly.pdbx_seq_one_letter_code
_entity_poly.pdbx_strand_id
1 'polypeptide(L)'
;WIDAALDRAGLVMRAGEYVAVIAAAAIAGGVLGYLLLGAVVGALGFLVPLLGAGAFLRAKASRRNKDFGDQLSDALMIMSGSLRSGFGVGQAIDTVAEEMDAPLGQEFRRAILETRLGRDVEDALDGVAGRVQNEDF
;
A
#
# COMPACT_ATOMS: atom_id res chain seq x y z
N TRP A 1 -8.01 -11.92 -6.78
CA TRP A 1 -6.58 -11.98 -6.39
C TRP A 1 -5.83 -10.72 -6.78
N ILE A 2 -5.93 -10.24 -8.04
CA ILE A 2 -5.24 -9.02 -8.49
C ILE A 2 -5.74 -7.78 -7.74
N ASP A 3 -7.04 -7.58 -7.56
CA ASP A 3 -7.57 -6.42 -6.82
C ASP A 3 -7.04 -6.36 -5.39
N ALA A 4 -7.07 -7.49 -4.67
CA ALA A 4 -6.49 -7.60 -3.33
C ALA A 4 -4.96 -7.38 -3.29
N ALA A 5 -4.24 -7.66 -4.38
CA ALA A 5 -2.81 -7.37 -4.47
C ALA A 5 -2.54 -5.89 -4.78
N LEU A 6 -3.42 -5.23 -5.55
CA LEU A 6 -3.36 -3.80 -5.86
C LEU A 6 -3.68 -2.94 -4.64
N ASP A 7 -4.71 -3.33 -3.87
CA ASP A 7 -5.07 -2.66 -2.62
C ASP A 7 -3.93 -2.73 -1.60
N ARG A 8 -3.30 -3.90 -1.43
CA ARG A 8 -2.11 -4.08 -0.59
C ARG A 8 -0.92 -3.24 -1.08
N ALA A 9 -0.71 -3.19 -2.39
CA ALA A 9 0.32 -2.34 -2.99
C ALA A 9 0.01 -0.83 -2.96
N GLY A 10 -1.14 -0.42 -2.40
CA GLY A 10 -1.58 0.98 -2.32
C GLY A 10 -1.78 1.61 -3.70
N LEU A 11 -2.19 0.80 -4.68
CA LEU A 11 -2.43 1.25 -6.05
C LEU A 11 -3.93 1.47 -6.27
N VAL A 12 -4.32 2.70 -6.57
CA VAL A 12 -5.70 3.10 -6.88
C VAL A 12 -6.06 2.73 -8.33
N MET A 13 -5.68 1.54 -8.77
CA MET A 13 -5.89 1.04 -10.13
C MET A 13 -6.85 -0.13 -10.10
N ARG A 14 -7.71 -0.23 -11.12
CA ARG A 14 -8.53 -1.43 -11.32
C ARG A 14 -7.66 -2.57 -11.84
N ALA A 15 -7.99 -3.83 -11.53
CA ALA A 15 -7.27 -4.97 -12.09
C ALA A 15 -7.18 -4.93 -13.63
N GLY A 16 -8.24 -4.48 -14.30
CA GLY A 16 -8.24 -4.31 -15.76
C GLY A 16 -7.24 -3.27 -16.26
N GLU A 17 -7.09 -2.14 -15.56
CA GLU A 17 -6.12 -1.09 -15.90
C GLU A 17 -4.69 -1.58 -15.70
N TYR A 18 -4.44 -2.28 -14.59
CA TYR A 18 -3.13 -2.85 -14.31
C TYR A 18 -2.72 -3.88 -15.37
N VAL A 19 -3.61 -4.80 -15.73
CA VAL A 19 -3.36 -5.78 -16.79
C VAL A 19 -3.14 -5.08 -18.14
N ALA A 20 -3.91 -4.04 -18.46
CA ALA A 20 -3.72 -3.27 -19.68
C ALA A 20 -2.35 -2.59 -19.74
N VAL A 21 -1.89 -1.99 -18.63
CA VAL A 21 -0.56 -1.37 -18.53
C VAL A 21 0.55 -2.42 -18.72
N ILE A 22 0.44 -3.57 -18.07
CA ILE A 22 1.43 -4.66 -18.22
C ILE A 22 1.44 -5.20 -19.65
N ALA A 23 0.28 -5.40 -20.27
CA ALA A 23 0.18 -5.85 -21.66
C ALA A 23 0.79 -4.82 -22.63
N ALA A 24 0.47 -3.53 -22.44
CA ALA A 24 1.05 -2.46 -23.25
C ALA A 24 2.57 -2.37 -23.07
N ALA A 25 3.08 -2.50 -21.84
CA ALA A 25 4.51 -2.51 -21.55
C ALA A 25 5.22 -3.72 -22.18
N ALA A 26 4.61 -4.91 -22.13
CA ALA A 26 5.14 -6.12 -22.76
C ALA A 26 5.21 -5.97 -24.29
N ILE A 27 4.14 -5.49 -24.93
CA ILE A 27 4.11 -5.28 -26.37
C ILE A 27 5.13 -4.22 -26.78
N ALA A 28 5.14 -3.06 -26.11
CA ALA A 28 6.06 -1.97 -26.42
C ALA A 28 7.52 -2.39 -26.20
N GLY A 29 7.83 -3.01 -25.06
CA GLY A 29 9.15 -3.53 -24.74
C GLY A 29 9.61 -4.60 -25.71
N GLY A 30 8.71 -5.51 -26.11
CA GLY A 30 9.00 -6.56 -27.06
C GLY A 30 9.28 -6.04 -28.48
N VAL A 31 8.43 -5.14 -28.98
CA VAL A 31 8.57 -4.54 -30.31
C VAL A 31 9.83 -3.66 -30.38
N LEU A 32 10.03 -2.77 -29.41
CA LEU A 32 11.20 -1.89 -29.39
C LEU A 32 12.50 -2.69 -29.20
N GLY A 33 12.50 -3.66 -28.28
CA GLY A 33 13.65 -4.55 -28.07
C GLY A 33 14.01 -5.33 -29.33
N TYR A 34 13.00 -5.84 -30.05
CA TYR A 34 13.19 -6.55 -31.31
C TYR A 34 13.80 -5.65 -32.39
N LEU A 35 13.24 -4.46 -32.59
CA LEU A 35 13.65 -3.54 -33.66
C LEU A 35 15.04 -2.94 -33.44
N LEU A 36 15.39 -2.64 -32.18
CA LEU A 36 16.65 -1.96 -31.86
C LEU A 36 17.81 -2.91 -31.61
N LEU A 37 17.55 -4.06 -30.99
CA LEU A 37 18.58 -4.93 -30.40
C LEU A 37 18.43 -6.41 -30.81
N GLY A 38 17.41 -6.74 -31.61
CA GLY A 38 17.20 -8.07 -32.17
C GLY A 38 16.30 -8.99 -31.35
N ALA A 39 16.11 -10.20 -31.88
CA ALA A 39 15.07 -11.13 -31.42
C ALA A 39 15.16 -11.53 -29.94
N VAL A 40 16.37 -11.73 -29.41
CA VAL A 40 16.58 -12.12 -28.01
C VAL A 40 16.13 -11.00 -27.07
N VAL A 41 16.50 -9.75 -27.36
CA VAL A 41 16.13 -8.62 -26.51
C VAL A 41 14.64 -8.29 -26.64
N GLY A 42 14.05 -8.45 -27.82
CA GLY A 42 12.60 -8.38 -27.99
C GLY A 42 11.85 -9.44 -27.17
N ALA A 43 12.33 -10.68 -27.15
CA ALA A 43 11.71 -11.73 -26.33
C ALA A 43 11.77 -11.39 -24.83
N LEU A 44 12.91 -10.87 -24.34
CA LEU A 44 13.03 -10.41 -22.95
C LEU A 44 12.14 -9.21 -22.64
N GLY A 45 12.10 -8.21 -23.52
CA GLY A 45 11.25 -7.03 -23.35
C GLY A 45 9.75 -7.35 -23.28
N PHE A 46 9.32 -8.45 -23.91
CA PHE A 46 7.97 -8.96 -23.80
C PHE A 46 7.72 -9.77 -22.50
N LEU A 47 8.65 -10.66 -22.14
CA LEU A 47 8.47 -11.57 -21.01
C LEU A 47 8.66 -10.92 -19.64
N VAL A 48 9.57 -9.95 -19.51
CA VAL A 48 9.92 -9.34 -18.22
C VAL A 48 8.71 -8.68 -17.53
N PRO A 49 7.90 -7.83 -18.19
CA PRO A 49 6.74 -7.23 -17.53
C PRO A 49 5.69 -8.26 -17.09
N LEU A 50 5.49 -9.32 -17.89
CA LEU A 50 4.50 -10.37 -17.61
C LEU A 50 4.88 -11.20 -16.37
N LEU A 51 6.15 -11.61 -16.28
CA LEU A 51 6.65 -12.38 -15.15
C LEU A 51 6.90 -11.50 -13.92
N GLY A 52 7.31 -10.24 -14.13
CA GLY A 52 7.67 -9.29 -13.09
C GLY A 52 6.48 -8.62 -12.38
N ALA A 53 5.30 -8.58 -13.01
CA ALA A 53 4.11 -7.90 -12.47
C ALA A 53 3.76 -8.35 -11.03
N GLY A 54 3.67 -9.67 -10.81
CA GLY A 54 3.35 -10.21 -9.49
C GLY A 54 4.45 -9.95 -8.45
N ALA A 55 5.71 -10.05 -8.84
CA ALA A 55 6.85 -9.77 -7.97
C ALA A 55 6.90 -8.28 -7.58
N PHE A 56 6.61 -7.39 -8.52
CA PHE A 56 6.53 -5.95 -8.29
C PHE A 56 5.45 -5.59 -7.26
N LEU A 57 4.24 -6.16 -7.38
CA LEU A 57 3.17 -5.92 -6.41
C LEU A 57 3.54 -6.40 -5.01
N ARG A 58 4.14 -7.59 -4.89
CA ARG A 58 4.62 -8.12 -3.61
C ARG A 58 5.71 -7.24 -2.99
N ALA A 59 6.69 -6.83 -3.79
CA ALA A 59 7.76 -5.95 -3.32
C ALA A 59 7.23 -4.60 -2.85
N LYS A 60 6.23 -4.04 -3.57
CA LYS A 60 5.60 -2.78 -3.18
C LYS A 60 4.79 -2.91 -1.89
N ALA A 61 4.03 -3.99 -1.72
CA ALA A 61 3.30 -4.28 -0.47
C ALA A 61 4.27 -4.47 0.70
N SER A 62 5.30 -5.31 0.57
CA SER A 62 6.31 -5.53 1.62
C SER A 62 7.02 -4.23 2.02
N ARG A 63 7.34 -3.37 1.05
CA ARG A 63 7.93 -2.06 1.36
C ARG A 63 6.98 -1.17 2.15
N ARG A 64 5.71 -1.13 1.76
CA ARG A 64 4.68 -0.37 2.48
C ARG A 64 4.52 -0.89 3.91
N ASN A 65 4.51 -2.20 4.12
CA ASN A 65 4.48 -2.80 5.46
C ASN A 65 5.66 -2.38 6.33
N LYS A 66 6.86 -2.41 5.74
CA LYS A 66 8.06 -1.93 6.43
C LYS A 66 7.94 -0.45 6.81
N ASP A 67 7.52 0.39 5.85
CA ASP A 67 7.34 1.82 6.08
C ASP A 67 6.28 2.07 7.19
N PHE A 68 5.22 1.25 7.26
CA PHE A 68 4.23 1.30 8.35
C PHE A 68 4.86 1.01 9.71
N GLY A 69 5.67 -0.06 9.81
CA GLY A 69 6.37 -0.43 11.04
C GLY A 69 7.35 0.65 11.50
N ASP A 70 8.09 1.24 10.56
CA ASP A 70 9.03 2.33 10.84
C ASP A 70 8.30 3.59 11.36
N GLN A 71 7.13 3.90 10.79
CA GLN A 71 6.28 5.03 11.20
C GLN A 71 5.59 4.84 12.56
N LEU A 72 5.42 3.59 13.02
CA LEU A 72 4.65 3.30 14.25
C LEU A 72 5.29 3.91 15.49
N SER A 73 6.62 3.95 15.57
CA SER A 73 7.34 4.56 16.68
C SER A 73 7.02 6.05 16.81
N ASP A 74 7.03 6.77 15.70
CA ASP A 74 6.74 8.21 15.66
C ASP A 74 5.27 8.49 16.01
N ALA A 75 4.35 7.68 15.49
CA ALA A 75 2.93 7.76 15.83
C ALA A 75 2.67 7.56 17.34
N LEU A 76 3.35 6.59 17.97
CA LEU A 76 3.26 6.36 19.42
C LEU A 76 3.81 7.55 20.22
N MET A 77 4.86 8.21 19.75
CA MET A 77 5.37 9.44 20.38
C MET A 77 4.33 10.56 20.34
N ILE A 78 3.72 10.81 19.18
CA ILE A 78 2.65 11.81 19.02
C ILE A 78 1.48 11.50 19.95
N MET A 79 0.98 10.26 19.94
CA MET A 79 -0.13 9.87 20.84
C MET A 79 0.24 10.05 22.31
N SER A 80 1.45 9.64 22.72
CA SER A 80 1.90 9.79 24.11
C SER A 80 1.98 11.26 24.53
N GLY A 81 2.38 12.16 23.63
CA GLY A 81 2.41 13.60 23.84
C GLY A 81 1.00 14.16 24.00
N SER A 82 0.08 13.79 23.12
CA SER A 82 -1.32 14.22 23.15
C SER A 82 -2.03 13.74 24.42
N LEU A 83 -1.81 12.49 24.83
CA LEU A 83 -2.40 11.96 26.06
C LEU A 83 -1.84 12.65 27.31
N ARG A 84 -0.54 12.96 27.33
CA ARG A 84 0.10 13.65 28.46
C ARG A 84 -0.38 15.10 28.62
N SER A 85 -0.72 15.78 27.53
CA SER A 85 -1.32 17.13 27.58
C SER A 85 -2.80 17.11 27.97
N GLY A 86 -3.38 15.93 28.19
CA GLY A 86 -4.76 15.76 28.65
C GLY A 86 -5.78 15.58 27.53
N PHE A 87 -5.35 15.43 26.28
CA PHE A 87 -6.28 15.09 25.20
C PHE A 87 -6.75 13.64 25.33
N GLY A 88 -7.99 13.38 24.89
CA GLY A 88 -8.55 12.04 24.85
C GLY A 88 -7.94 11.17 23.74
N VAL A 89 -8.10 9.85 23.87
CA VAL A 89 -7.59 8.84 22.90
C VAL A 89 -8.05 9.14 21.48
N GLY A 90 -9.32 9.49 21.28
CA GLY A 90 -9.85 9.83 19.96
C GLY A 90 -9.13 11.00 19.29
N GLN A 91 -8.80 12.05 20.06
CA GLN A 91 -8.06 13.21 19.54
C GLN A 91 -6.60 12.86 19.27
N ALA A 92 -5.98 12.02 20.10
CA ALA A 92 -4.62 11.53 19.85
C ALA A 92 -4.55 10.73 18.54
N ILE A 93 -5.57 9.90 18.25
CA ILE A 93 -5.70 9.15 16.99
C ILE A 93 -5.93 10.11 15.81
N ASP A 94 -6.79 11.13 15.96
CA ASP A 94 -6.99 12.18 14.95
C ASP A 94 -5.66 12.90 14.63
N THR A 95 -4.86 13.26 15.63
CA THR A 95 -3.56 13.91 15.42
C THR A 95 -2.61 13.01 14.63
N VAL A 96 -2.48 11.73 14.99
CA VAL A 96 -1.66 10.78 14.21
C VAL A 96 -2.16 10.65 12.77
N ALA A 97 -3.47 10.58 12.59
CA ALA A 97 -4.06 10.46 11.27
C ALA A 97 -3.77 11.67 10.39
N GLU A 98 -3.68 12.88 10.96
CA GLU A 98 -3.38 14.11 10.24
C GLU A 98 -1.89 14.32 10.00
N GLU A 99 -1.05 14.07 11.00
CA GLU A 99 0.39 14.36 10.97
C GLU A 99 1.24 13.28 10.29
N MET A 100 0.78 12.02 10.30
CA MET A 100 1.55 10.93 9.72
C MET A 100 1.32 10.78 8.22
N ASP A 101 2.42 10.50 7.51
CA ASP A 101 2.41 10.17 6.10
C ASP A 101 1.78 8.79 5.83
N ALA A 102 1.55 8.49 4.55
CA ALA A 102 1.20 7.14 4.14
C ALA A 102 2.39 6.18 4.38
N PRO A 103 2.15 4.91 4.75
CA PRO A 103 0.84 4.27 4.86
C PRO A 103 0.13 4.43 6.21
N LEU A 104 0.83 4.76 7.30
CA LEU A 104 0.25 4.74 8.65
C LEU A 104 -0.89 5.76 8.80
N GLY A 105 -0.68 7.01 8.40
CA GLY A 105 -1.71 8.05 8.49
C GLY A 105 -2.95 7.71 7.65
N GLN A 106 -2.82 6.99 6.54
CA GLN A 106 -3.99 6.57 5.76
C GLN A 106 -4.84 5.54 6.52
N GLU A 107 -4.21 4.56 7.17
CA GLU A 107 -4.91 3.54 7.95
C GLU A 107 -5.56 4.13 9.21
N PHE A 108 -4.89 5.08 9.88
CA PHE A 108 -5.48 5.79 11.02
C PHE A 108 -6.66 6.68 10.60
N ARG A 109 -6.57 7.39 9.46
CA ARG A 109 -7.72 8.11 8.87
C ARG A 109 -8.88 7.15 8.59
N ARG A 110 -8.60 5.94 8.09
CA ARG A 110 -9.61 4.91 7.86
C ARG A 110 -10.25 4.44 9.17
N ALA A 111 -9.47 4.22 10.22
CA ALA A 111 -9.99 3.86 11.53
C ALA A 111 -10.94 4.94 12.09
N ILE A 112 -10.57 6.23 11.98
CA ILE A 112 -11.43 7.35 12.38
C ILE A 112 -12.74 7.36 11.61
N LEU A 113 -12.71 7.12 10.30
CA LEU A 113 -13.91 7.03 9.48
C LEU A 113 -14.81 5.87 9.93
N GLU A 114 -14.23 4.70 10.22
CA GLU A 114 -14.97 3.56 10.76
C GLU A 114 -15.60 3.88 12.12
N THR A 115 -14.88 4.55 13.01
CA THR A 115 -15.41 5.02 14.30
C THR A 115 -16.56 6.01 14.12
N ARG A 116 -16.45 6.97 13.18
CA ARG A 116 -17.54 7.93 12.85
C ARG A 116 -18.78 7.24 12.29
N LEU A 117 -18.64 6.04 11.74
CA LEU A 117 -19.75 5.20 11.28
C LEU A 117 -20.34 4.30 12.39
N GLY A 118 -19.91 4.49 13.63
CA GLY A 118 -20.44 3.80 14.81
C GLY A 118 -19.70 2.52 15.18
N ARG A 119 -18.54 2.24 14.57
CA ARG A 119 -17.66 1.15 14.98
C ARG A 119 -16.91 1.54 16.26
N ASP A 120 -16.59 0.58 17.11
CA ASP A 120 -15.75 0.86 18.27
C ASP A 120 -14.32 1.21 17.83
N VAL A 121 -13.64 2.06 18.59
CA VAL A 121 -12.26 2.47 18.29
C VAL A 121 -11.31 1.28 18.36
N GLU A 122 -11.50 0.38 19.34
CA GLU A 122 -10.69 -0.84 19.46
C GLU A 122 -10.89 -1.72 18.23
N ASP A 123 -12.15 -1.95 17.82
CA ASP A 123 -12.48 -2.73 16.61
C ASP A 123 -11.89 -2.12 15.33
N ALA A 124 -11.85 -0.78 15.22
CA ALA A 124 -11.30 -0.08 14.07
C ALA A 124 -9.77 -0.20 14.02
N LEU A 125 -9.10 -0.11 15.17
CA LEU A 125 -7.65 -0.30 15.30
C LEU A 125 -7.23 -1.76 15.09
N ASP A 126 -8.01 -2.72 15.57
CA ASP A 126 -7.85 -4.14 15.24
C ASP A 126 -8.00 -4.37 13.73
N GLY A 127 -8.92 -3.65 13.09
CA GLY A 127 -9.04 -3.60 11.64
C GLY A 127 -7.77 -3.11 10.94
N VAL A 128 -7.08 -2.11 11.49
CA VAL A 128 -5.78 -1.64 10.99
C VAL A 128 -4.72 -2.73 11.13
N ALA A 129 -4.58 -3.31 12.34
CA ALA A 129 -3.62 -4.37 12.60
C ALA A 129 -3.82 -5.59 11.67
N GLY A 130 -5.08 -5.99 11.45
CA GLY A 130 -5.43 -7.07 10.53
C GLY A 130 -5.05 -6.79 9.08
N ARG A 131 -5.15 -5.53 8.61
CA ARG A 131 -4.77 -5.18 7.23
C ARG A 131 -3.25 -5.17 7.03
N VAL A 132 -2.50 -4.66 8.00
CA VAL A 132 -1.03 -4.62 7.98
C VAL A 132 -0.44 -6.03 8.12
N GLN A 133 -0.95 -6.86 9.02
CA GLN A 133 -0.45 -8.24 9.18
C GLN A 133 -0.77 -9.14 7.98
N ASN A 134 -1.91 -8.94 7.32
CA ASN A 134 -2.28 -9.70 6.12
C ASN A 134 -1.47 -9.29 4.86
N GLU A 135 -0.58 -8.31 4.99
CA GLU A 135 0.42 -7.96 3.97
C GLU A 135 1.73 -8.77 4.11
N ASP A 136 1.97 -9.42 5.27
CA ASP A 136 3.16 -10.26 5.53
C ASP A 136 2.96 -11.76 5.23
N PHE A 137 1.72 -12.22 5.06
CA PHE A 137 1.37 -13.63 4.79
C PHE A 137 0.82 -13.89 3.37
#